data_AF-A0A1M5MU10-F1
#
_entry.id   AF-A0A1M5MU10-F1
#
_cell.length_a   1.000
_cell.length_b   1.000
_cell.length_c   1.000
_cell.angle_alpha   90.00
_cell.angle_beta   90.00
_cell.angle_gamma   90.00
#
_symmetry.space_group_name_H-M   'P 1'
#
loop_
_entity.id
_entity.type
_entity.pdbx_description
1 polymer ?
#
loop_
_entity_poly.entity_id
_entity_poly.type
_entity_poly.pdbx_seq_one_letter_code
_entity_poly.pdbx_strand_id
1 'polypeptide(L)'
;MAHENIADQIIDRLRFQDTQGGYFHQEPYKGDFFRLFVAAADEGNGLRADRLHGLVASRAPELLDGKNWPLLYAAWSEWDYAWSRARRGAQMDDDAPGG
;
A
#
# COMPACT_ATOMS: atom_id res chain seq x y z
N MET A 1 -11.95 -4.59 4.76
CA MET A 1 -12.08 -3.17 5.16
C MET A 1 -12.01 -2.40 3.87
N ALA A 2 -13.10 -1.76 3.45
CA ALA A 2 -13.20 -1.23 2.08
C ALA A 2 -11.95 -0.41 1.69
N HIS A 3 -11.45 -0.62 0.47
CA HIS A 3 -10.31 0.11 -0.12
C HIS A 3 -10.38 1.62 0.08
N GLU A 4 -11.59 2.19 0.08
CA GLU A 4 -11.83 3.61 0.36
C GLU A 4 -11.42 4.01 1.78
N ASN A 5 -11.77 3.21 2.79
CA ASN A 5 -11.38 3.46 4.18
C ASN A 5 -9.86 3.31 4.37
N ILE A 6 -9.23 2.37 3.65
CA ILE A 6 -7.77 2.24 3.65
C ILE A 6 -7.11 3.47 3.04
N ALA A 7 -7.64 3.98 1.92
CA ALA A 7 -7.14 5.20 1.31
C ALA A 7 -7.27 6.41 2.26
N ASP A 8 -8.38 6.53 3.00
CA ASP A 8 -8.56 7.60 3.98
C ASP A 8 -7.53 7.52 5.12
N GLN A 9 -7.26 6.32 5.64
CA GLN A 9 -6.21 6.13 6.66
C GLN A 9 -4.81 6.44 6.14
N ILE A 10 -4.53 6.13 4.87
CA ILE A 10 -3.27 6.50 4.21
C ILE A 10 -3.15 8.02 4.13
N ILE A 11 -4.22 8.72 3.70
CA ILE A 11 -4.27 10.18 3.61
C ILE A 11 -4.00 10.82 4.97
N ASP A 12 -4.68 10.37 6.02
CA ASP A 12 -4.51 10.93 7.37
C ASP A 12 -3.08 10.75 7.88
N ARG A 13 -2.48 9.59 7.63
CA ARG A 13 -1.09 9.30 8.03
C ARG A 13 -0.08 10.12 7.24
N LEU A 14 -0.28 10.30 5.93
CA LEU A 14 0.55 11.16 5.10
C LEU A 14 0.49 12.61 5.58
N ARG A 15 -0.71 13.14 5.83
CA ARG A 15 -0.89 14.49 6.39
C ARG A 15 -0.18 14.66 7.72
N PHE A 16 -0.33 13.67 8.62
CA PHE A 16 0.33 13.69 9.91
C PHE A 16 1.86 13.70 9.76
N GLN A 17 2.40 12.80 8.94
CA GLN A 17 3.84 12.67 8.73
C GLN A 17 4.45 13.90 8.06
N ASP A 18 3.78 14.47 7.05
CA ASP A 18 4.23 15.69 6.39
C ASP A 18 4.21 16.89 7.35
N THR A 19 3.25 16.95 8.27
CA THR A 19 3.12 18.02 9.28
C THR A 19 4.14 17.89 10.42
N GLN A 20 4.29 16.69 11.00
CA GLN A 20 5.14 16.46 12.17
C GLN A 20 6.63 16.31 11.81
N GLY A 21 6.92 16.11 10.53
CA GLY A 21 8.26 15.71 10.10
C GLY A 21 8.49 14.22 10.36
N GLY A 22 9.18 13.57 9.44
CA GLY A 22 9.42 12.14 9.48
C GLY A 22 9.71 11.60 8.10
N TYR A 23 10.67 10.69 8.00
CA TYR A 23 10.99 10.02 6.75
C TYR A 23 10.18 8.75 6.62
N PHE A 24 9.67 8.47 5.42
CA PHE A 24 8.89 7.26 5.13
C PHE A 24 9.54 5.97 5.65
N HIS A 25 10.87 5.83 5.52
CA HIS A 25 11.60 4.63 5.93
C HIS A 25 11.80 4.48 7.45
N GLN A 26 11.45 5.48 8.25
CA GLN A 26 11.54 5.40 9.71
C GLN A 26 10.32 4.70 10.28
N GLU A 27 10.53 3.87 11.28
CA GLU A 27 9.43 3.35 12.10
C GLU A 27 8.83 4.49 12.95
N PRO A 28 7.51 4.51 13.15
CA PRO A 28 6.53 3.49 12.75
C PRO A 28 5.95 3.66 11.33
N TYR A 29 6.36 4.68 10.58
CA TYR A 29 5.69 5.07 9.32
C TYR A 29 5.69 3.94 8.28
N LYS A 30 6.86 3.37 7.96
CA LYS A 30 6.95 2.26 6.98
C LYS A 30 6.09 1.08 7.40
N GLY A 31 6.23 0.63 8.65
CA GLY A 31 5.46 -0.49 9.20
C GLY A 31 3.95 -0.25 9.16
N ASP A 32 3.50 0.96 9.46
CA ASP A 32 2.08 1.30 9.44
C ASP A 32 1.49 1.34 8.03
N PHE A 33 2.20 1.91 7.05
CA PHE A 33 1.77 1.83 5.65
C PHE A 33 1.78 0.39 5.13
N PHE A 34 2.74 -0.43 5.55
CA PHE A 34 2.78 -1.84 5.19
C PHE A 34 1.59 -2.62 5.77
N ARG A 35 1.17 -2.34 7.01
CA ARG A 35 -0.04 -2.94 7.59
C ARG A 35 -1.30 -2.58 6.79
N LEU A 36 -1.41 -1.32 6.36
CA LEU A 36 -2.51 -0.88 5.50
C LEU A 36 -2.47 -1.55 4.13
N PHE A 37 -1.28 -1.75 3.57
CA PHE A 37 -1.10 -2.53 2.35
C PHE A 37 -1.61 -3.97 2.51
N VAL A 38 -1.20 -4.69 3.57
CA VAL A 38 -1.65 -6.07 3.81
C VAL A 38 -3.17 -6.13 3.96
N ALA A 39 -3.75 -5.21 4.74
CA ALA A 39 -5.21 -5.12 4.89
C ALA A 39 -5.93 -4.88 3.54
N ALA A 40 -5.31 -4.12 2.63
CA ALA A 40 -5.85 -3.89 1.31
C ALA A 40 -5.69 -5.09 0.40
N ALA A 41 -4.54 -5.77 0.45
CA ALA A 41 -4.21 -6.93 -0.35
C ALA A 41 -5.06 -8.17 -0.01
N ASP A 42 -5.49 -8.27 1.25
CA ASP A 42 -6.40 -9.32 1.72
C ASP A 42 -7.86 -9.06 1.33
N GLU A 43 -8.20 -7.83 0.96
CA GLU A 43 -9.54 -7.48 0.50
C GLU A 43 -9.71 -7.68 -1.01
N GLY A 44 -10.33 -8.81 -1.39
CA GLY A 44 -10.73 -9.10 -2.76
C GLY A 44 -9.55 -9.14 -3.73
N ASN A 45 -9.54 -8.23 -4.71
CA ASN A 45 -8.49 -8.12 -5.74
C ASN A 45 -7.29 -7.26 -5.31
N GLY A 46 -7.21 -6.88 -4.04
CA GLY A 46 -6.19 -5.95 -3.58
C GLY A 46 -6.45 -4.51 -4.01
N LEU A 47 -5.71 -3.58 -3.40
CA LEU A 47 -5.67 -2.18 -3.83
C LEU A 47 -4.37 -1.92 -4.58
N ARG A 48 -4.44 -1.84 -5.92
CA ARG A 48 -3.27 -1.53 -6.75
C ARG A 48 -2.81 -0.09 -6.58
N ALA A 49 -1.51 0.15 -6.81
CA ALA A 49 -0.89 1.46 -6.69
C ALA A 49 -1.63 2.54 -7.51
N ASP A 50 -2.00 2.26 -8.76
CA ASP A 50 -2.72 3.23 -9.62
C ASP A 50 -4.11 3.57 -9.09
N ARG A 51 -4.80 2.58 -8.52
CA ARG A 51 -6.12 2.82 -7.91
C ARG A 51 -5.97 3.62 -6.61
N LEU A 52 -4.96 3.32 -5.80
CA LEU A 52 -4.63 4.13 -4.62
C LEU A 52 -4.29 5.57 -5.04
N HIS A 53 -3.48 5.76 -6.08
CA HIS A 53 -3.15 7.07 -6.62
C HIS A 53 -4.41 7.83 -7.03
N GLY A 54 -5.33 7.20 -7.77
CA GLY A 54 -6.60 7.83 -8.14
C GLY A 54 -7.45 8.25 -6.93
N LEU A 55 -7.51 7.42 -5.89
CA LEU A 55 -8.24 7.73 -4.66
C LEU A 55 -7.60 8.91 -3.90
N VAL A 56 -6.27 8.93 -3.77
CA VAL A 56 -5.55 10.04 -3.13
C VAL A 56 -5.69 11.33 -3.94
N ALA A 57 -5.50 11.27 -5.26
CA ALA A 57 -5.66 12.41 -6.16
C ALA A 57 -7.07 13.03 -6.09
N SER A 58 -8.10 12.20 -5.93
CA SER A 58 -9.49 12.67 -5.82
C SER A 58 -9.81 13.32 -4.47
N ARG A 59 -9.13 12.93 -3.38
CA ARG A 59 -9.53 13.28 -2.00
C ARG A 59 -8.58 14.25 -1.31
N ALA A 60 -7.29 14.15 -1.65
CA ALA A 60 -6.21 14.91 -1.07
C ALA A 60 -5.11 15.16 -2.12
N PRO A 61 -5.42 15.87 -3.22
CA PRO A 61 -4.47 16.12 -4.31
C PRO A 61 -3.20 16.85 -3.83
N GLU A 62 -3.29 17.64 -2.76
CA GLU A 62 -2.16 18.32 -2.15
C GLU A 62 -1.06 17.36 -1.65
N LEU A 63 -1.40 16.11 -1.36
CA LEU A 63 -0.44 15.10 -0.94
C LEU A 63 0.41 14.58 -2.10
N LEU A 64 -0.03 14.73 -3.35
CA LEU A 64 0.71 14.23 -4.51
C LEU A 64 2.04 14.97 -4.71
N ASP A 65 2.08 16.24 -4.32
CA ASP A 65 3.29 17.07 -4.30
C ASP A 65 4.06 16.95 -2.97
N GLY A 66 3.53 16.18 -2.01
CA GLY A 66 4.14 15.92 -0.72
C GLY A 66 5.37 15.02 -0.83
N LYS A 67 6.40 15.30 -0.02
CA LYS A 67 7.70 14.59 -0.07
C LYS A 67 7.57 13.07 0.19
N ASN A 68 6.56 12.65 0.93
CA ASN A 68 6.38 11.25 1.34
C ASN A 68 5.52 10.44 0.36
N TRP A 69 4.68 11.10 -0.46
CA TRP A 69 3.82 10.40 -1.41
C TRP A 69 4.58 9.61 -2.47
N PRO A 70 5.59 10.15 -3.18
CA PRO A 70 6.37 9.39 -4.15
C PRO A 70 7.03 8.15 -3.54
N LEU A 71 7.46 8.24 -2.27
CA LEU A 71 8.08 7.13 -1.55
C LEU A 71 7.05 6.03 -1.25
N LEU A 72 5.86 6.40 -0.78
CA LEU A 72 4.78 5.45 -0.56
C LEU A 72 4.32 4.80 -1.87
N TYR A 73 4.13 5.57 -2.94
CA TYR A 73 3.65 5.03 -4.22
C TYR A 73 4.64 4.01 -4.81
N ALA A 74 5.95 4.31 -4.74
CA ALA A 74 7.00 3.37 -5.15
C ALA A 74 6.97 2.09 -4.30
N ALA A 75 6.98 2.22 -2.97
CA ALA A 75 6.94 1.09 -2.06
C ALA A 75 5.68 0.23 -2.23
N TRP A 76 4.52 0.86 -2.43
CA TRP A 76 3.25 0.17 -2.66
C TRP A 76 3.30 -0.69 -3.93
N SER A 77 3.89 -0.16 -5.00
CA SER A 77 4.07 -0.89 -6.26
C SER A 77 5.00 -2.10 -6.09
N GLU A 78 6.09 -1.94 -5.35
CA GLU A 78 7.01 -3.03 -5.03
C GLU A 78 6.35 -4.11 -4.17
N TRP A 79 5.57 -3.71 -3.16
CA TRP A 79 4.84 -4.63 -2.30
C TRP A 79 3.76 -5.39 -3.07
N ASP A 80 2.99 -4.73 -3.92
CA ASP A 80 1.97 -5.37 -4.77
C ASP A 80 2.61 -6.43 -5.67
N TYR A 81 3.75 -6.11 -6.29
CA TYR A 81 4.52 -7.06 -7.10
C TYR A 81 5.01 -8.26 -6.28
N ALA A 82 5.66 -8.00 -5.13
CA ALA A 82 6.20 -9.06 -4.27
C ALA A 82 5.08 -9.97 -3.73
N TRP A 83 3.98 -9.39 -3.27
CA TRP A 83 2.81 -10.10 -2.73
C TRP A 83 2.14 -10.95 -3.80
N SER A 84 1.91 -10.38 -4.99
CA SER A 84 1.35 -11.09 -6.14
C SER A 84 2.23 -12.26 -6.56
N ARG A 85 3.56 -12.08 -6.56
CA ARG A 85 4.50 -13.15 -6.89
C ARG A 85 4.50 -14.25 -5.82
N ALA A 86 4.48 -13.90 -4.55
CA ALA A 86 4.41 -14.86 -3.45
C ALA A 86 3.13 -15.70 -3.50
N ARG A 87 1.97 -15.07 -3.76
CA ARG A 87 0.69 -15.79 -3.90
C ARG A 87 0.67 -16.74 -5.10
N ARG A 88 1.27 -16.34 -6.23
CA ARG A 88 1.41 -17.22 -7.40
C ARG A 88 2.36 -18.39 -7.16
N GLY A 89 3.46 -18.16 -6.44
CA GLY A 89 4.38 -19.23 -6.04
C GLY A 89 3.72 -20.24 -5.11
N ALA A 90 2.97 -19.77 -4.11
CA ALA A 90 2.23 -20.64 -3.19
C ALA A 90 1.17 -21.50 -3.92
N GLN A 91 0.54 -20.97 -4.97
CA GLN A 91 -0.42 -21.72 -5.77
C GLN A 91 0.23 -22.82 -6.64
N MET A 92 1.53 -22.73 -6.95
CA MET A 92 2.24 -23.76 -7.72
C MET A 92 2.77 -24.91 -6.84
N ASP A 93 3.02 -24.67 -5.54
CA ASP A 93 3.51 -25.71 -4.62
C ASP A 93 2.39 -26.64 -4.11
N ASP A 94 1.12 -26.25 -4.19
CA ASP A 94 -0.05 -27.07 -3.78
C ASP A 94 -0.55 -28.04 -4.88
N ASP A 95 -0.05 -27.94 -6.12
CA ASP A 95 -0.51 -28.74 -7.28
C ASP A 95 0.46 -29.86 -7.69
N ALA A 96 1.18 -30.45 -6.73
CA ALA A 96 1.98 -31.67 -6.96
C ALA A 96 1.50 -32.86 -6.11
N PRO A 97 0.52 -33.66 -6.59
CA PRO A 97 0.47 -35.07 -6.25
C PRO A 97 1.27 -35.84 -7.31
N GLY A 98 2.52 -36.17 -6.99
CA GLY A 98 3.28 -37.17 -7.75
C GLY A 98 4.21 -37.88 -6.79
N GLY A 99 4.22 -39.20 -6.66
CA GLY A 99 3.57 -40.30 -7.37
C GLY A 99 4.29 -41.57 -6.91
#